data_AF-A0A662VVS4-F1
#
_entry.id   AF-A0A662VVS4-F1
#
_cell.length_a   1.000
_cell.length_b   1.000
_cell.length_c   1.000
_cell.angle_alpha   90.00
_cell.angle_beta   90.00
_cell.angle_gamma   90.00
#
_symmetry.space_group_name_H-M   'P 1'
#
loop_
_entity.id
_entity.type
_entity.pdbx_description
1 polymer ?
#
loop_
_entity_poly.entity_id
_entity_poly.type
_entity_poly.pdbx_seq_one_letter_code
_entity_poly.pdbx_strand_id
1 'polypeptide(L)'
;MSIKKKITLLKKLTKNEMIEICKNHGIKGYSGLNQAKLAEHIAKNCDLSVEELENIVNSFYQHKLIAKVNDARDHFLLKKVKIEHFDDDVVIADVSGYRVKISNLGRDDFSYSCDEKCADYTYQVKKGRYPFCKHYPAVLAELIYQGLVDPSKLNYVTGKVLDSLLAIVEERRKEEGVLKPVGRDIENTLNNLIQDYIEISKQNAGLSRKKYNGPPERIFEVLTEQAFQLLEFDTITRAKEAGWDLLVIGTHATPPYIAAIECKTAASGIYDYITKNPDYLIKLKSYCIDLVKEKLLGVYKDYVRYMLVVGPDFPREIERYSMQFRHMTGGIKLSFLPAPTLVYLVKRYRENPILTHGLLEMLFSSEKVVREEDVDRFFEEAERRIESLIEIARQRLRDKFREFASRTADACFVKMDEILLQSLIYDILNILQPDLVKMGKKSTTGVTTIHLKHDYFKIWEKVLDGLIEEFVKLLEEESEVQQKRTDLKEELIKFLELR
;
A
#
# COMPACT_ATOMS: atom_id res chain seq x y z
N MET A 1 -36.52 36.33 20.72
CA MET A 1 -36.54 34.88 20.41
C MET A 1 -35.24 34.35 19.78
N SER A 2 -34.49 35.15 18.98
CA SER A 2 -33.28 34.68 18.27
C SER A 2 -32.09 34.34 19.18
N ILE A 3 -31.80 35.12 20.23
CA ILE A 3 -30.64 34.91 21.12
C ILE A 3 -30.71 33.56 21.86
N LYS A 4 -31.89 33.18 22.38
CA LYS A 4 -32.06 31.90 23.09
C LYS A 4 -31.84 30.69 22.16
N LYS A 5 -32.29 30.79 20.90
CA LYS A 5 -32.01 29.78 19.86
C LYS A 5 -30.52 29.72 19.53
N LYS A 6 -29.86 30.87 19.31
CA LYS A 6 -28.40 30.95 19.09
C LYS A 6 -27.59 30.30 20.21
N ILE A 7 -27.91 30.58 21.47
CA ILE A 7 -27.25 29.98 22.64
C ILE A 7 -27.41 28.45 22.63
N THR A 8 -28.59 27.96 22.28
CA THR A 8 -28.88 26.53 22.25
C THR A 8 -28.06 25.82 21.16
N LEU A 9 -27.91 26.44 19.98
CA LEU A 9 -27.05 25.94 18.91
C LEU A 9 -25.57 25.94 19.32
N LEU A 10 -25.07 27.03 19.93
CA LEU A 10 -23.67 27.16 20.34
C LEU A 10 -23.27 26.20 21.46
N LYS A 11 -24.20 25.85 22.37
CA LYS A 11 -23.93 24.88 23.44
C LYS A 11 -23.59 23.47 22.94
N LYS A 12 -23.90 23.17 21.67
CA LYS A 12 -23.53 21.92 21.00
C LYS A 12 -22.05 21.87 20.60
N LEU A 13 -21.39 23.02 20.50
CA LEU A 13 -19.99 23.13 20.11
C LEU A 13 -19.04 23.02 21.31
N THR A 14 -17.82 22.57 21.05
CA THR A 14 -16.73 22.59 22.04
C THR A 14 -16.26 24.02 22.30
N LYS A 15 -15.54 24.23 23.41
CA LYS A 15 -14.97 25.56 23.72
C LYS A 15 -14.04 26.06 22.60
N ASN A 16 -13.26 25.16 22.00
CA ASN A 16 -12.31 25.51 20.94
C ASN A 16 -13.02 25.92 19.63
N GLU A 17 -14.08 25.19 19.25
CA GLU A 17 -14.91 25.54 18.09
C GLU A 17 -15.58 26.91 18.26
N MET A 18 -16.09 27.20 19.47
CA MET A 18 -16.63 28.52 19.76
C MET A 18 -15.58 29.63 19.73
N ILE A 19 -14.35 29.35 20.18
CA ILE A 19 -13.21 30.28 20.04
C ILE A 19 -12.89 30.53 18.56
N GLU A 20 -12.96 29.49 17.72
CA GLU A 20 -12.76 29.60 16.28
C GLU A 20 -13.81 30.50 15.63
N ILE A 21 -15.08 30.37 16.02
CA ILE A 21 -16.15 31.30 15.60
C ILE A 21 -15.81 32.73 16.04
N CYS A 22 -15.37 32.94 17.29
CA CYS A 22 -14.97 34.27 17.74
C CYS A 22 -13.84 34.87 16.90
N LYS A 23 -12.83 34.07 16.54
CA LYS A 23 -11.70 34.51 15.70
C LYS A 23 -12.17 34.89 14.29
N ASN A 24 -12.97 34.03 13.67
CA ASN A 24 -13.42 34.21 12.29
C ASN A 24 -14.38 35.41 12.13
N HIS A 25 -15.10 35.78 13.19
CA HIS A 25 -16.04 36.91 13.20
C HIS A 25 -15.55 38.11 14.02
N GLY A 26 -14.25 38.19 14.36
CA GLY A 26 -13.66 39.37 15.00
C GLY A 26 -14.17 39.68 16.43
N ILE A 27 -14.83 38.73 17.09
CA ILE A 27 -15.40 38.92 18.44
C ILE A 27 -14.25 38.93 19.45
N LYS A 28 -14.13 39.97 20.28
CA LYS A 28 -13.08 40.10 21.33
C LYS A 28 -13.64 39.77 22.72
N GLY A 29 -12.74 39.66 23.72
CA GLY A 29 -13.14 39.51 25.13
C GLY A 29 -13.59 38.10 25.55
N TYR A 30 -13.34 37.08 24.73
CA TYR A 30 -13.70 35.68 25.04
C TYR A 30 -12.66 34.94 25.90
N SER A 31 -11.47 35.53 26.07
CA SER A 31 -10.36 34.96 26.84
C SER A 31 -10.73 34.81 28.32
N GLY A 32 -10.80 33.57 28.81
CA GLY A 32 -11.17 33.27 30.20
C GLY A 32 -12.65 32.89 30.42
N LEU A 33 -13.51 33.01 29.40
CA LEU A 33 -14.90 32.58 29.52
C LEU A 33 -15.01 31.05 29.57
N ASN A 34 -15.91 30.53 30.42
CA ASN A 34 -16.31 29.13 30.40
C ASN A 34 -17.30 28.87 29.25
N GLN A 35 -17.55 27.60 28.91
CA GLN A 35 -18.33 27.23 27.73
C GLN A 35 -19.74 27.88 27.70
N ALA A 36 -20.43 27.93 28.83
CA ALA A 36 -21.77 28.51 28.92
C ALA A 36 -21.75 30.04 28.70
N LYS A 37 -20.83 30.74 29.37
CA LYS A 37 -20.66 32.20 29.21
C LYS A 37 -20.16 32.56 27.81
N LEU A 38 -19.35 31.70 27.19
CA LEU A 38 -18.87 31.89 25.82
C LEU A 38 -20.01 31.79 24.80
N ALA A 39 -20.93 30.82 24.96
CA ALA A 39 -22.11 30.70 24.10
C ALA A 39 -23.02 31.94 24.21
N GLU A 40 -23.21 32.48 25.43
CA GLU A 40 -23.96 33.72 25.65
C GLU A 40 -23.26 34.94 25.04
N HIS A 41 -21.93 35.01 25.16
CA HIS A 41 -21.11 36.08 24.61
C HIS A 41 -21.18 36.11 23.08
N ILE A 42 -21.03 34.96 22.43
CA ILE A 42 -21.16 34.85 20.98
C ILE A 42 -22.59 35.21 20.54
N ALA A 43 -23.62 34.70 21.22
CA ALA A 43 -25.00 34.97 20.84
C ALA A 43 -25.40 36.47 20.91
N LYS A 44 -24.71 37.26 21.77
CA LYS A 44 -24.92 38.70 21.94
C LYS A 44 -24.08 39.57 21.01
N ASN A 45 -22.87 39.13 20.66
CA ASN A 45 -21.88 39.94 19.93
C ASN A 45 -21.62 39.45 18.49
N CYS A 46 -22.32 38.41 18.04
CA CYS A 46 -22.20 37.88 16.69
C CYS A 46 -23.44 38.24 15.86
N ASP A 47 -23.22 39.02 14.81
CA ASP A 47 -24.26 39.56 13.91
C ASP A 47 -24.84 38.53 12.94
N LEU A 48 -24.41 37.28 13.00
CA LEU A 48 -24.98 36.20 12.19
C LEU A 48 -26.47 36.01 12.48
N SER A 49 -27.27 35.72 11.47
CA SER A 49 -28.64 35.22 11.64
C SER A 49 -28.64 33.85 12.33
N VAL A 50 -29.82 33.39 12.76
CA VAL A 50 -29.95 32.03 13.33
C VAL A 50 -29.57 30.97 12.30
N GLU A 51 -29.94 31.17 11.05
CA GLU A 51 -29.71 30.24 9.93
C GLU A 51 -28.23 30.15 9.56
N GLU A 52 -27.52 31.30 9.48
CA GLU A 52 -26.08 31.30 9.23
C GLU A 52 -25.30 30.61 10.36
N LEU A 53 -25.70 30.84 11.61
CA LEU A 53 -25.07 30.18 12.76
C LEU A 53 -25.36 28.67 12.76
N GLU A 54 -26.57 28.27 12.37
CA GLU A 54 -26.94 26.86 12.21
C GLU A 54 -26.10 26.18 11.12
N ASN A 55 -25.86 26.85 9.99
CA ASN A 55 -24.96 26.35 8.94
C ASN A 55 -23.51 26.17 9.42
N ILE A 56 -22.97 27.11 10.20
CA ILE A 56 -21.64 26.98 10.79
C ILE A 56 -21.58 25.80 11.77
N VAL A 57 -22.58 25.68 12.65
CA VAL A 57 -22.66 24.57 13.61
C VAL A 57 -22.75 23.23 12.87
N ASN A 58 -23.58 23.15 11.82
CA ASN A 58 -23.72 21.95 10.98
C ASN A 58 -22.42 21.58 10.27
N SER A 59 -21.63 22.55 9.81
CA SER A 59 -20.29 22.31 9.25
C SER A 59 -19.34 21.67 10.26
N PHE A 60 -19.29 22.19 11.51
CA PHE A 60 -18.52 21.55 12.58
C PHE A 60 -19.01 20.14 12.89
N TYR A 61 -20.32 19.91 12.87
CA TYR A 61 -20.90 18.57 13.03
C TYR A 61 -20.48 17.61 11.91
N GLN A 62 -20.51 18.05 10.66
CA GLN A 62 -20.06 17.27 9.52
C GLN A 62 -18.58 16.89 9.65
N HIS A 63 -17.70 17.84 10.01
CA HIS A 63 -16.27 17.56 10.23
C HIS A 63 -16.03 16.55 11.36
N LYS A 64 -16.78 16.66 12.47
CA LYS A 64 -16.72 15.68 13.58
C LYS A 64 -17.12 14.29 13.12
N LEU A 65 -18.19 14.17 12.33
CA LEU A 65 -18.67 12.90 11.82
C LEU A 65 -17.68 12.25 10.86
N ILE A 66 -17.08 13.02 9.95
CA ILE A 66 -16.01 12.54 9.05
C ILE A 66 -14.82 12.03 9.88
N ALA A 67 -14.41 12.76 10.93
CA ALA A 67 -13.36 12.30 11.83
C ALA A 67 -13.73 10.96 12.51
N LYS A 68 -15.00 10.77 12.90
CA LYS A 68 -15.46 9.49 13.46
C LYS A 68 -15.51 8.35 12.45
N VAL A 69 -15.82 8.63 11.18
CA VAL A 69 -15.70 7.64 10.09
C VAL A 69 -14.24 7.22 9.93
N ASN A 70 -13.30 8.18 9.92
CA ASN A 70 -11.88 7.87 9.86
C ASN A 70 -11.40 7.06 11.07
N ASP A 71 -11.85 7.41 12.29
CA ASP A 71 -11.56 6.64 13.51
C ASP A 71 -12.11 5.19 13.45
N ALA A 72 -13.19 4.99 12.69
CA ALA A 72 -13.87 3.70 12.50
C ALA A 72 -13.18 2.78 11.51
N ARG A 73 -12.41 3.36 10.58
CA ARG A 73 -11.76 2.66 9.46
C ARG A 73 -11.02 1.40 9.91
N ASP A 74 -10.17 1.49 10.94
CA ASP A 74 -9.42 0.34 11.48
C ASP A 74 -10.34 -0.78 11.97
N HIS A 75 -11.47 -0.45 12.60
CA HIS A 75 -12.38 -1.47 13.11
C HIS A 75 -13.04 -2.24 11.96
N PHE A 76 -13.41 -1.52 10.90
CA PHE A 76 -14.08 -2.10 9.74
C PHE A 76 -13.12 -2.87 8.81
N LEU A 77 -11.98 -2.28 8.43
CA LEU A 77 -11.01 -2.91 7.52
C LEU A 77 -10.35 -4.14 8.16
N LEU A 78 -10.04 -4.10 9.46
CA LEU A 78 -9.49 -5.25 10.18
C LEU A 78 -10.55 -6.29 10.58
N LYS A 79 -11.76 -6.21 10.02
CA LYS A 79 -12.87 -7.16 10.24
C LYS A 79 -13.21 -7.36 11.72
N LYS A 80 -13.12 -6.29 12.53
CA LYS A 80 -13.44 -6.31 13.97
C LYS A 80 -14.88 -5.91 14.27
N VAL A 81 -15.74 -5.92 13.26
CA VAL A 81 -17.18 -5.68 13.40
C VAL A 81 -17.89 -7.00 13.12
N LYS A 82 -18.75 -7.42 14.04
CA LYS A 82 -19.61 -8.58 13.88
C LYS A 82 -21.06 -8.13 14.08
N ILE A 83 -21.87 -8.23 13.04
CA ILE A 83 -23.32 -8.06 13.15
C ILE A 83 -23.87 -9.32 13.83
N GLU A 84 -24.38 -9.18 15.04
CA GLU A 84 -24.94 -10.29 15.82
C GLU A 84 -26.42 -10.48 15.51
N HIS A 85 -27.13 -9.37 15.25
CA HIS A 85 -28.55 -9.34 14.93
C HIS A 85 -28.84 -8.16 14.01
N PHE A 86 -29.67 -8.39 12.99
CA PHE A 86 -30.17 -7.35 12.09
C PHE A 86 -31.60 -7.68 11.67
N ASP A 87 -32.53 -6.79 12.00
CA ASP A 87 -33.89 -6.76 11.48
C ASP A 87 -34.32 -5.31 11.18
N ASP A 88 -35.59 -5.12 10.82
CA ASP A 88 -36.15 -3.82 10.45
C ASP A 88 -36.16 -2.78 11.59
N ASP A 89 -36.08 -3.23 12.85
CA ASP A 89 -36.24 -2.39 14.04
C ASP A 89 -34.96 -2.28 14.86
N VAL A 90 -34.05 -3.25 14.80
CA VAL A 90 -32.87 -3.33 15.66
C VAL A 90 -31.67 -3.94 14.94
N VAL A 91 -30.53 -3.27 15.12
CA VAL A 91 -29.19 -3.81 14.85
C VAL A 91 -28.46 -4.00 16.16
N ILE A 92 -27.92 -5.19 16.39
CA ILE A 92 -26.97 -5.48 17.48
C ILE A 92 -25.67 -5.93 16.84
N ALA A 93 -24.57 -5.28 17.24
CA ALA A 93 -23.25 -5.60 16.74
C ALA A 93 -22.21 -5.59 17.86
N ASP A 94 -21.19 -6.43 17.71
CA ASP A 94 -19.94 -6.32 18.46
C ASP A 94 -18.91 -5.58 17.61
N VAL A 95 -18.31 -4.53 18.17
CA VAL A 95 -17.19 -3.82 17.57
C VAL A 95 -15.98 -3.93 18.49
N SER A 96 -15.11 -4.89 18.23
CA SER A 96 -13.89 -5.13 19.04
C SER A 96 -14.19 -5.32 20.54
N GLY A 97 -15.25 -6.07 20.87
CA GLY A 97 -15.68 -6.29 22.25
C GLY A 97 -16.59 -5.21 22.84
N TYR A 98 -16.96 -4.18 22.08
CA TYR A 98 -17.95 -3.18 22.48
C TYR A 98 -19.29 -3.48 21.83
N ARG A 99 -20.31 -3.73 22.65
CA ARG A 99 -21.67 -3.91 22.15
C ARG A 99 -22.28 -2.60 21.67
N VAL A 100 -22.79 -2.60 20.45
CA VAL A 100 -23.51 -1.48 19.82
C VAL A 100 -24.94 -1.93 19.56
N LYS A 101 -25.90 -1.08 19.92
CA LYS A 101 -27.31 -1.26 19.56
C LYS A 101 -27.82 -0.02 18.85
N ILE A 102 -28.31 -0.21 17.63
CA ILE A 102 -29.03 0.78 16.84
C ILE A 102 -30.47 0.32 16.77
N SER A 103 -31.44 1.19 17.05
CA SER A 103 -32.86 0.87 16.84
C SER A 103 -33.45 1.84 15.82
N ASN A 104 -34.33 1.33 14.96
CA ASN A 104 -35.06 2.07 13.92
C ASN A 104 -34.15 2.84 12.96
N LEU A 105 -33.15 2.15 12.40
CA LEU A 105 -32.25 2.75 11.41
C LEU A 105 -33.03 3.21 10.17
N GLY A 106 -32.83 4.46 9.77
CA GLY A 106 -33.50 5.15 8.67
C GLY A 106 -34.86 5.75 9.01
N ARG A 107 -35.31 5.67 10.28
CA ARG A 107 -36.61 6.19 10.73
C ARG A 107 -36.45 7.37 11.70
N ASP A 108 -37.54 8.08 11.94
CA ASP A 108 -37.58 9.27 12.81
C ASP A 108 -37.44 8.93 14.31
N ASP A 109 -37.85 7.73 14.71
CA ASP A 109 -37.73 7.18 16.08
C ASP A 109 -36.40 6.44 16.31
N PHE A 110 -35.37 6.83 15.54
CA PHE A 110 -34.01 6.30 15.62
C PHE A 110 -33.40 6.45 17.02
N SER A 111 -32.71 5.41 17.48
CA SER A 111 -31.90 5.47 18.70
C SER A 111 -30.56 4.74 18.55
N TYR A 112 -29.55 5.26 19.25
CA TYR A 112 -28.21 4.70 19.27
C TYR A 112 -27.69 4.53 20.70
N SER A 113 -27.11 3.36 20.97
CA SER A 113 -26.36 3.11 22.19
C SER A 113 -25.11 2.28 21.93
N CYS A 114 -24.10 2.52 22.75
CA CYS A 114 -22.85 1.77 22.75
C CYS A 114 -22.52 1.40 24.20
N ASP A 115 -21.69 0.38 24.38
CA ASP A 115 -21.21 -0.08 25.68
C ASP A 115 -20.71 1.09 26.56
N GLU A 116 -21.08 1.07 27.83
CA GLU A 116 -20.75 2.13 28.80
C GLU A 116 -19.25 2.26 29.07
N LYS A 117 -18.47 1.22 28.76
CA LYS A 117 -17.00 1.25 28.78
C LYS A 117 -16.42 2.12 27.65
N CYS A 118 -17.19 2.43 26.61
CA CYS A 118 -16.76 3.33 25.55
C CYS A 118 -16.68 4.77 26.08
N ALA A 119 -15.46 5.24 26.36
CA ALA A 119 -15.23 6.59 26.87
C ALA A 119 -15.83 7.69 25.97
N ASP A 120 -15.74 7.52 24.66
CA ASP A 120 -16.29 8.46 23.69
C ASP A 120 -17.83 8.50 23.77
N TYR A 121 -18.49 7.35 23.92
CA TYR A 121 -19.94 7.29 24.14
C TYR A 121 -20.34 7.95 25.47
N THR A 122 -19.70 7.56 26.57
CA THR A 122 -20.04 8.01 27.92
C THR A 122 -19.79 9.51 28.12
N TYR A 123 -18.68 10.04 27.60
CA TYR A 123 -18.29 11.43 27.86
C TYR A 123 -18.69 12.42 26.75
N GLN A 124 -18.85 11.96 25.51
CA GLN A 124 -19.17 12.82 24.38
C GLN A 124 -20.59 12.64 23.87
N VAL A 125 -21.02 11.39 23.63
CA VAL A 125 -22.33 11.10 23.03
C VAL A 125 -23.47 11.28 24.03
N LYS A 126 -23.42 10.64 25.21
CA LYS A 126 -24.45 10.81 26.26
C LYS A 126 -24.61 12.26 26.71
N LYS A 127 -23.56 13.08 26.58
CA LYS A 127 -23.58 14.53 26.90
C LYS A 127 -24.02 15.42 25.72
N GLY A 128 -24.38 14.85 24.57
CA GLY A 128 -24.86 15.55 23.39
C GLY A 128 -23.79 16.38 22.64
N ARG A 129 -22.50 16.15 22.92
CA ARG A 129 -21.37 16.89 22.30
C ARG A 129 -20.98 16.32 20.95
N TYR A 130 -21.11 15.00 20.81
CA TYR A 130 -20.94 14.27 19.56
C TYR A 130 -22.22 13.46 19.32
N PRO A 131 -22.64 13.31 18.07
CA PRO A 131 -23.83 12.52 17.77
C PRO A 131 -23.56 11.02 17.97
N PHE A 132 -22.34 10.56 17.65
CA PHE A 132 -21.93 9.16 17.77
C PHE A 132 -20.46 9.01 18.14
N CYS A 133 -20.10 7.83 18.65
CA CYS A 133 -18.71 7.40 18.75
C CYS A 133 -18.32 6.63 17.49
N LYS A 134 -17.02 6.36 17.31
CA LYS A 134 -16.46 5.65 16.14
C LYS A 134 -17.08 4.26 15.85
N HIS A 135 -17.72 3.62 16.83
CA HIS A 135 -18.33 2.31 16.63
C HIS A 135 -19.61 2.37 15.77
N TYR A 136 -20.35 3.49 15.80
CA TYR A 136 -21.53 3.67 14.94
C TYR A 136 -21.18 3.60 13.45
N PRO A 137 -20.29 4.46 12.90
CA PRO A 137 -19.90 4.36 11.50
C PRO A 137 -19.22 3.03 11.15
N ALA A 138 -18.54 2.35 12.09
CA ALA A 138 -18.01 1.00 11.83
C ALA A 138 -19.13 -0.02 11.57
N VAL A 139 -20.21 0.00 12.36
CA VAL A 139 -21.39 -0.86 12.15
C VAL A 139 -22.08 -0.52 10.83
N LEU A 140 -22.26 0.77 10.53
CA LEU A 140 -22.88 1.17 9.26
C LEU A 140 -22.07 0.72 8.04
N ALA A 141 -20.74 0.85 8.09
CA ALA A 141 -19.86 0.36 7.02
C ALA A 141 -20.04 -1.15 6.80
N GLU A 142 -20.13 -1.94 7.88
CA GLU A 142 -20.36 -3.39 7.80
C GLU A 142 -21.74 -3.73 7.22
N LEU A 143 -22.80 -3.04 7.64
CA LEU A 143 -24.14 -3.24 7.09
C LEU A 143 -24.20 -2.95 5.58
N ILE A 144 -23.59 -1.84 5.15
CA ILE A 144 -23.52 -1.48 3.72
C ILE A 144 -22.69 -2.50 2.95
N TYR A 145 -21.54 -2.89 3.49
CA TYR A 145 -20.65 -3.86 2.88
C TYR A 145 -21.36 -5.18 2.61
N GLN A 146 -22.10 -5.69 3.60
CA GLN A 146 -22.92 -6.91 3.51
C GLN A 146 -24.20 -6.75 2.68
N GLY A 147 -24.52 -5.53 2.21
CA GLY A 147 -25.73 -5.25 1.44
C GLY A 147 -27.02 -5.30 2.26
N LEU A 148 -26.93 -5.21 3.59
CA LEU A 148 -28.07 -5.27 4.51
C LEU A 148 -28.85 -3.95 4.58
N VAL A 149 -28.20 -2.82 4.25
CA VAL A 149 -28.82 -1.50 4.30
C VAL A 149 -28.52 -0.68 3.04
N ASP A 150 -29.50 0.12 2.63
CA ASP A 150 -29.33 1.14 1.60
C ASP A 150 -28.59 2.36 2.18
N PRO A 151 -27.45 2.79 1.61
CA PRO A 151 -26.68 3.95 2.06
C PRO A 151 -27.49 5.26 2.13
N SER A 152 -28.56 5.40 1.35
CA SER A 152 -29.41 6.59 1.34
C SER A 152 -30.32 6.70 2.58
N LYS A 153 -30.48 5.63 3.35
CA LYS A 153 -31.40 5.54 4.51
C LYS A 153 -30.68 5.61 5.86
N LEU A 154 -29.49 6.21 5.93
CA LEU A 154 -28.71 6.27 7.16
C LEU A 154 -28.99 7.54 7.95
N ASN A 155 -29.36 7.41 9.22
CA ASN A 155 -29.54 8.58 10.09
C ASN A 155 -28.19 9.28 10.29
N TYR A 156 -28.18 10.60 10.07
CA TYR A 156 -27.05 11.51 10.28
C TYR A 156 -25.79 11.26 9.42
N VAL A 157 -25.87 10.37 8.42
CA VAL A 157 -24.77 10.09 7.50
C VAL A 157 -25.21 10.45 6.09
N THR A 158 -25.00 11.72 5.71
CA THR A 158 -25.37 12.27 4.40
C THR A 158 -24.26 13.14 3.82
N GLY A 159 -24.32 13.42 2.51
CA GLY A 159 -23.33 14.23 1.80
C GLY A 159 -21.90 13.71 2.01
N LYS A 160 -20.96 14.62 2.33
CA LYS A 160 -19.54 14.27 2.52
C LYS A 160 -19.27 13.21 3.60
N VAL A 161 -20.15 13.08 4.60
CA VAL A 161 -20.01 12.02 5.61
C VAL A 161 -20.29 10.65 4.98
N LEU A 162 -21.34 10.57 4.15
CA LEU A 162 -21.68 9.37 3.40
C LEU A 162 -20.60 9.02 2.39
N ASP A 163 -20.08 10.00 1.66
CA ASP A 163 -18.98 9.80 0.71
C ASP A 163 -17.75 9.20 1.42
N SER A 164 -17.41 9.72 2.60
CA SER A 164 -16.29 9.20 3.42
C SER A 164 -16.56 7.77 3.92
N LEU A 165 -17.81 7.45 4.28
CA LEU A 165 -18.20 6.11 4.71
C LEU A 165 -18.18 5.12 3.55
N LEU A 166 -18.67 5.51 2.37
CA LEU A 166 -18.65 4.67 1.18
C LEU A 166 -17.23 4.43 0.68
N ALA A 167 -16.34 5.41 0.80
CA ALA A 167 -14.94 5.25 0.44
C ALA A 167 -14.26 4.11 1.23
N ILE A 168 -14.50 4.00 2.55
CA ILE A 168 -13.93 2.90 3.35
C ILE A 168 -14.57 1.55 3.01
N VAL A 169 -15.86 1.51 2.66
CA VAL A 169 -16.55 0.27 2.21
C VAL A 169 -15.99 -0.20 0.87
N GLU A 170 -15.80 0.73 -0.06
CA GLU A 170 -15.25 0.46 -1.39
C GLU A 170 -13.79 -0.04 -1.29
N GLU A 171 -13.00 0.54 -0.39
CA GLU A 171 -11.64 0.09 -0.07
C GLU A 171 -11.62 -1.40 0.32
N ARG A 172 -12.44 -1.82 1.29
CA ARG A 172 -12.50 -3.25 1.67
C ARG A 172 -12.99 -4.13 0.52
N ARG A 173 -13.95 -3.67 -0.29
CA ARG A 173 -14.41 -4.41 -1.48
C ARG A 173 -13.30 -4.59 -2.52
N LYS A 174 -12.40 -3.62 -2.66
CA LYS A 174 -11.22 -3.71 -3.53
C LYS A 174 -10.18 -4.67 -2.94
N GLU A 175 -9.86 -4.55 -1.65
CA GLU A 175 -8.93 -5.45 -0.95
C GLU A 175 -9.38 -6.93 -1.01
N GLU A 176 -10.68 -7.17 -0.92
CA GLU A 176 -11.26 -8.53 -0.98
C GLU A 176 -11.57 -9.00 -2.41
N GLY A 177 -11.26 -8.20 -3.45
CA GLY A 177 -11.48 -8.56 -4.85
C GLY A 177 -12.95 -8.66 -5.28
N VAL A 178 -13.87 -8.10 -4.50
CA VAL A 178 -15.33 -8.07 -4.78
C VAL A 178 -15.65 -7.10 -5.90
N LEU A 179 -14.93 -5.97 -5.96
CA LEU A 179 -14.98 -5.05 -7.09
C LEU A 179 -13.82 -5.34 -8.04
N LYS A 180 -14.09 -5.34 -9.35
CA LYS A 180 -13.00 -5.28 -10.34
C LYS A 180 -12.17 -4.03 -10.04
N PRO A 181 -10.86 -4.17 -9.78
CA PRO A 181 -10.04 -3.01 -9.49
C PRO A 181 -10.08 -2.07 -10.69
N VAL A 182 -10.37 -0.79 -10.43
CA VAL A 182 -9.98 0.28 -11.36
C VAL A 182 -8.47 0.16 -11.50
N GLY A 183 -7.96 0.22 -12.74
CA GLY A 183 -6.52 0.07 -13.00
C GLY A 183 -5.69 0.89 -12.01
N ARG A 184 -4.57 0.32 -11.55
CA ARG A 184 -3.62 1.05 -10.70
C ARG A 184 -3.23 2.31 -11.47
N ASP A 185 -3.53 3.49 -10.94
CA ASP A 185 -3.27 4.79 -11.61
C ASP A 185 -1.76 5.12 -11.56
N ILE A 186 -0.96 4.20 -12.11
CA ILE A 186 0.50 4.16 -12.01
C ILE A 186 1.09 5.39 -12.67
N GLU A 187 0.58 5.78 -13.85
CA GLU A 187 1.09 6.92 -14.61
C GLU A 187 0.91 8.23 -13.86
N ASN A 188 -0.29 8.51 -13.33
CA ASN A 188 -0.51 9.74 -12.56
C ASN A 188 0.25 9.73 -11.24
N THR A 189 0.32 8.57 -10.57
CA THR A 189 1.09 8.42 -9.33
C THR A 189 2.57 8.71 -9.58
N LEU A 190 3.15 8.14 -10.64
CA LEU A 190 4.53 8.37 -11.03
C LEU A 190 4.78 9.84 -11.42
N ASN A 191 3.88 10.45 -12.19
CA ASN A 191 3.99 11.85 -12.58
C ASN A 191 3.95 12.79 -11.36
N ASN A 192 3.04 12.55 -10.42
CA ASN A 192 2.97 13.29 -9.17
C ASN A 192 4.26 13.14 -8.35
N LEU A 193 4.78 11.91 -8.24
CA LEU A 193 6.03 11.64 -7.54
C LEU A 193 7.20 12.43 -8.17
N ILE A 194 7.35 12.37 -9.50
CA ILE A 194 8.44 13.06 -10.22
C ILE A 194 8.37 14.57 -10.03
N GLN A 195 7.17 15.16 -10.08
CA GLN A 195 6.99 16.61 -10.04
C GLN A 195 7.12 17.19 -8.64
N ASP A 196 6.56 16.53 -7.63
CA ASP A 196 6.30 17.17 -6.33
C ASP A 196 7.15 16.62 -5.18
N TYR A 197 7.61 15.37 -5.27
CA TYR A 197 8.18 14.65 -4.12
C TYR A 197 9.41 15.35 -3.52
N ILE A 198 10.32 15.80 -4.38
CA ILE A 198 11.55 16.49 -3.95
C ILE A 198 11.20 17.83 -3.29
N GLU A 199 10.27 18.59 -3.85
CA GLU A 199 9.86 19.89 -3.30
C GLU A 199 9.13 19.73 -1.96
N ILE A 200 8.29 18.70 -1.84
CA ILE A 200 7.60 18.38 -0.59
C ILE A 200 8.60 17.94 0.49
N SER A 201 9.63 17.15 0.13
CA SER A 201 10.72 16.77 1.05
C SER A 201 11.48 17.98 1.61
N LYS A 202 11.48 19.11 0.88
CA LYS A 202 12.06 20.40 1.27
C LYS A 202 11.06 21.33 1.98
N GLN A 203 9.97 20.79 2.52
CA GLN A 203 8.95 21.53 3.27
C GLN A 203 8.20 22.61 2.46
N ASN A 204 7.96 22.37 1.16
CA ASN A 204 7.14 23.27 0.35
C ASN A 204 5.66 23.25 0.80
N ALA A 205 5.33 24.13 1.76
CA ALA A 205 4.00 24.25 2.34
C ALA A 205 2.94 24.75 1.34
N GLY A 206 3.34 25.52 0.33
CA GLY A 206 2.45 26.02 -0.71
C GLY A 206 1.94 24.89 -1.59
N LEU A 207 2.85 24.06 -2.09
CA LEU A 207 2.51 22.90 -2.93
C LEU A 207 1.69 21.86 -2.15
N SER A 208 2.16 21.45 -0.97
CA SER A 208 1.48 20.45 -0.13
C SER A 208 0.07 20.85 0.27
N ARG A 209 -0.16 22.10 0.70
CA ARG A 209 -1.52 22.56 1.06
C ARG A 209 -2.42 22.73 -0.16
N LYS A 210 -1.91 23.28 -1.26
CA LYS A 210 -2.72 23.57 -2.46
C LYS A 210 -3.13 22.32 -3.21
N LYS A 211 -2.22 21.36 -3.39
CA LYS A 211 -2.46 20.15 -4.20
C LYS A 211 -2.92 18.96 -3.36
N TYR A 212 -2.45 18.83 -2.12
CA TYR A 212 -2.67 17.63 -1.29
C TYR A 212 -3.42 17.89 0.02
N ASN A 213 -3.73 19.15 0.35
CA ASN A 213 -4.48 19.55 1.56
C ASN A 213 -3.89 19.01 2.89
N GLY A 214 -2.55 19.04 3.02
CA GLY A 214 -1.86 18.58 4.23
C GLY A 214 -0.52 19.28 4.48
N PRO A 215 0.07 19.12 5.69
CA PRO A 215 1.41 19.62 5.97
C PRO A 215 2.47 18.81 5.21
N PRO A 216 3.62 19.40 4.84
CA PRO A 216 4.65 18.73 4.06
C PRO A 216 5.10 17.39 4.61
N GLU A 217 5.24 17.25 5.94
CA GLU A 217 5.67 16.02 6.61
C GLU A 217 4.73 14.86 6.29
N ARG A 218 3.43 15.07 6.53
CA ARG A 218 2.41 14.05 6.26
C ARG A 218 2.31 13.72 4.77
N ILE A 219 2.39 14.73 3.90
CA ILE A 219 2.33 14.48 2.45
C ILE A 219 3.58 13.76 1.97
N PHE A 220 4.74 14.04 2.55
CA PHE A 220 5.99 13.34 2.25
C PHE A 220 5.87 11.86 2.58
N GLU A 221 5.36 11.50 3.77
CA GLU A 221 5.09 10.11 4.17
C GLU A 221 4.17 9.38 3.15
N VAL A 222 3.07 10.03 2.75
CA VAL A 222 2.12 9.46 1.77
C VAL A 222 2.79 9.24 0.41
N LEU A 223 3.56 10.21 -0.07
CA LEU A 223 4.26 10.05 -1.36
C LEU A 223 5.41 9.03 -1.27
N THR A 224 6.06 8.89 -0.11
CA THR A 224 7.06 7.83 0.13
C THR A 224 6.40 6.46 0.07
N GLU A 225 5.23 6.28 0.69
CA GLU A 225 4.45 5.03 0.55
C GLU A 225 4.14 4.73 -0.92
N GLN A 226 3.62 5.71 -1.65
CA GLN A 226 3.33 5.56 -3.08
C GLN A 226 4.57 5.20 -3.89
N ALA A 227 5.74 5.75 -3.57
CA ALA A 227 7.00 5.38 -4.21
C ALA A 227 7.34 3.91 -4.00
N PHE A 228 7.17 3.37 -2.78
CA PHE A 228 7.43 1.95 -2.51
C PHE A 228 6.36 1.03 -3.12
N GLN A 229 5.10 1.45 -3.21
CA GLN A 229 4.07 0.75 -3.97
C GLN A 229 4.39 0.73 -5.47
N LEU A 230 4.94 1.84 -6.01
CA LEU A 230 5.54 1.90 -7.34
C LEU A 230 6.86 1.13 -7.46
N LEU A 231 7.32 0.43 -6.43
CA LEU A 231 8.37 -0.60 -6.50
C LEU A 231 7.79 -2.00 -6.23
N GLU A 232 6.47 -2.14 -6.28
CA GLU A 232 5.71 -3.37 -6.01
C GLU A 232 5.86 -3.91 -4.57
N PHE A 233 6.32 -3.10 -3.61
CA PHE A 233 6.33 -3.52 -2.21
C PHE A 233 4.94 -3.47 -1.58
N ASP A 234 4.68 -4.41 -0.68
CA ASP A 234 3.58 -4.29 0.27
C ASP A 234 3.94 -3.24 1.32
N THR A 235 3.01 -2.31 1.59
CA THR A 235 3.21 -1.21 2.53
C THR A 235 2.21 -1.27 3.68
N ILE A 236 2.65 -0.92 4.88
CA ILE A 236 1.79 -0.69 6.03
C ILE A 236 2.09 0.71 6.58
N THR A 237 1.11 1.61 6.51
CA THR A 237 1.20 2.92 7.16
C THR A 237 0.72 2.85 8.60
N ARG A 238 1.32 3.68 9.45
CA ARG A 238 0.90 3.77 10.85
C ARG A 238 -0.28 4.72 11.00
N ALA A 239 -1.41 4.19 11.47
CA ALA A 239 -2.61 5.00 11.66
C ALA A 239 -2.64 5.81 12.98
N LYS A 240 -1.90 5.41 14.03
CA LYS A 240 -1.97 6.02 15.38
C LYS A 240 -0.62 6.05 16.13
N GLU A 241 -0.39 7.17 16.84
CA GLU A 241 0.75 7.49 17.73
C GLU A 241 2.14 7.68 17.10
N ALA A 242 3.04 8.34 17.84
CA ALA A 242 4.44 8.56 17.46
C ALA A 242 5.20 7.23 17.27
N GLY A 243 6.00 7.15 16.21
CA GLY A 243 6.78 5.96 15.88
C GLY A 243 7.38 6.01 14.48
N TRP A 244 7.58 4.83 13.89
CA TRP A 244 7.86 4.65 12.45
C TRP A 244 6.69 5.17 11.61
N ASP A 245 7.01 5.65 10.40
CA ASP A 245 6.03 6.26 9.49
C ASP A 245 5.44 5.20 8.54
N LEU A 246 6.30 4.32 8.03
CA LEU A 246 5.93 3.28 7.07
C LEU A 246 6.69 1.96 7.34
N LEU A 247 6.03 0.83 7.16
CA LEU A 247 6.70 -0.47 6.99
C LEU A 247 6.63 -0.88 5.53
N VAL A 248 7.77 -1.31 4.99
CA VAL A 248 7.90 -1.84 3.64
C VAL A 248 8.26 -3.31 3.74
N ILE A 249 7.51 -4.17 3.06
CA ILE A 249 7.66 -5.63 3.14
C ILE A 249 8.09 -6.16 1.78
N GLY A 250 9.31 -6.67 1.71
CA GLY A 250 9.84 -7.39 0.54
C GLY A 250 9.27 -8.80 0.48
N THR A 251 7.96 -8.94 0.29
CA THR A 251 7.26 -10.24 0.26
C THR A 251 7.71 -11.14 -0.89
N HIS A 252 8.26 -10.55 -1.95
CA HIS A 252 8.82 -11.26 -3.10
C HIS A 252 10.32 -11.58 -2.96
N ALA A 253 10.94 -11.26 -1.82
CA ALA A 253 12.30 -11.70 -1.50
C ALA A 253 12.28 -13.09 -0.84
N THR A 254 13.36 -13.86 -1.05
CA THR A 254 13.55 -15.15 -0.39
C THR A 254 14.89 -15.14 0.37
N PRO A 255 14.88 -15.08 1.72
CA PRO A 255 13.71 -14.96 2.59
C PRO A 255 13.07 -13.55 2.53
N PRO A 256 11.78 -13.40 2.92
CA PRO A 256 11.14 -12.09 3.06
C PRO A 256 11.86 -11.21 4.09
N TYR A 257 11.71 -9.89 3.95
CA TYR A 257 12.20 -8.92 4.91
C TYR A 257 11.23 -7.76 5.11
N ILE A 258 11.38 -7.06 6.23
CA ILE A 258 10.65 -5.88 6.64
C ILE A 258 11.67 -4.76 6.88
N ALA A 259 11.44 -3.63 6.24
CA ALA A 259 12.13 -2.38 6.49
C ALA A 259 11.20 -1.40 7.23
N ALA A 260 11.64 -0.93 8.40
CA ALA A 260 10.99 0.19 9.08
C ALA A 260 11.50 1.50 8.49
N ILE A 261 10.59 2.37 8.07
CA ILE A 261 10.91 3.62 7.39
C ILE A 261 10.53 4.81 8.26
N GLU A 262 11.46 5.75 8.35
CA GLU A 262 11.28 7.06 8.95
C GLU A 262 11.45 8.14 7.87
N CYS A 263 10.41 8.91 7.62
CA CYS A 263 10.42 10.03 6.69
C CYS A 263 10.79 11.32 7.43
N LYS A 264 11.69 12.10 6.84
CA LYS A 264 12.14 13.38 7.38
C LYS A 264 12.23 14.44 6.30
N THR A 265 11.60 15.58 6.56
CA THR A 265 11.68 16.76 5.70
C THR A 265 12.70 17.75 6.25
N ALA A 266 13.29 18.58 5.37
CA ALA A 266 14.17 19.66 5.78
C ALA A 266 14.16 20.80 4.77
N ALA A 267 13.80 22.02 5.19
CA ALA A 267 13.79 23.20 4.33
C ALA A 267 15.15 23.53 3.70
N SER A 268 16.26 23.15 4.34
CA SER A 268 17.62 23.30 3.81
C SER A 268 17.91 22.40 2.61
N GLY A 269 17.09 21.37 2.38
CA GLY A 269 17.35 20.30 1.43
C GLY A 269 18.35 19.24 1.92
N ILE A 270 18.89 19.38 3.15
CA ILE A 270 19.80 18.42 3.75
C ILE A 270 19.34 18.15 5.19
N TYR A 271 19.02 16.90 5.50
CA TYR A 271 18.67 16.47 6.84
C TYR A 271 19.92 16.06 7.63
N ASP A 272 20.39 16.93 8.52
CA ASP A 272 21.60 16.75 9.33
C ASP A 272 21.34 16.57 10.83
N TYR A 273 20.07 16.41 11.22
CA TYR A 273 19.67 16.39 12.63
C TYR A 273 20.31 15.24 13.41
N ILE A 274 20.43 14.05 12.81
CA ILE A 274 21.09 12.88 13.46
C ILE A 274 22.57 13.18 13.71
N THR A 275 23.24 13.87 12.77
CA THR A 275 24.63 14.27 12.94
C THR A 275 24.81 15.23 14.12
N LYS A 276 23.86 16.15 14.29
CA LYS A 276 23.85 17.11 15.41
C LYS A 276 23.35 16.52 16.74
N ASN A 277 22.50 15.49 16.68
CA ASN A 277 21.85 14.87 17.83
C ASN A 277 21.86 13.33 17.72
N PRO A 278 23.00 12.68 17.99
CA PRO A 278 23.15 11.23 17.82
C PRO A 278 22.19 10.38 18.67
N ASP A 279 21.70 10.93 19.79
CA ASP A 279 20.71 10.26 20.65
C ASP A 279 19.40 9.92 19.91
N TYR A 280 19.15 10.56 18.76
CA TYR A 280 18.01 10.19 17.90
C TYR A 280 18.07 8.73 17.43
N LEU A 281 19.25 8.11 17.36
CA LEU A 281 19.41 6.68 17.06
C LEU A 281 18.68 5.78 18.08
N ILE A 282 18.57 6.20 19.34
CA ILE A 282 17.81 5.48 20.37
C ILE A 282 16.31 5.47 19.99
N LYS A 283 15.82 6.59 19.44
CA LYS A 283 14.44 6.70 18.98
C LYS A 283 14.19 5.78 17.79
N LEU A 284 15.08 5.80 16.79
CA LEU A 284 14.98 4.90 15.63
C LEU A 284 15.05 3.43 16.03
N LYS A 285 15.89 3.09 17.01
CA LYS A 285 15.96 1.73 17.57
C LYS A 285 14.61 1.34 18.17
N SER A 286 14.01 2.23 18.97
CA SER A 286 12.72 1.96 19.62
C SER A 286 11.64 1.70 18.56
N TYR A 287 11.70 2.40 17.43
CA TYR A 287 10.76 2.23 16.33
C TYR A 287 10.85 0.86 15.68
N CYS A 288 12.04 0.37 15.34
CA CYS A 288 12.18 -0.91 14.67
C CYS A 288 12.19 -2.13 15.62
N ILE A 289 12.69 -1.98 16.85
CA ILE A 289 12.72 -3.06 17.85
C ILE A 289 11.41 -3.10 18.63
N ASP A 290 11.16 -2.10 19.47
CA ASP A 290 10.10 -2.17 20.48
C ASP A 290 8.69 -2.09 19.86
N LEU A 291 8.55 -1.30 18.79
CA LEU A 291 7.26 -1.06 18.15
C LEU A 291 6.97 -1.99 16.97
N VAL A 292 7.97 -2.69 16.41
CA VAL A 292 7.79 -3.61 15.28
C VAL A 292 8.26 -5.00 15.65
N LYS A 293 9.58 -5.23 15.78
CA LYS A 293 10.15 -6.56 15.98
C LYS A 293 9.55 -7.29 17.18
N GLU A 294 9.45 -6.64 18.34
CA GLU A 294 8.91 -7.27 19.55
C GLU A 294 7.39 -7.46 19.54
N LYS A 295 6.68 -6.80 18.61
CA LYS A 295 5.24 -6.98 18.41
C LYS A 295 4.91 -8.14 17.47
N LEU A 296 5.85 -8.58 16.65
CA LEU A 296 5.68 -9.71 15.75
C LEU A 296 5.91 -11.04 16.48
N LEU A 297 5.32 -12.14 15.98
CA LEU A 297 5.39 -13.46 16.60
C LEU A 297 6.28 -14.41 15.80
N GLY A 298 7.02 -15.29 16.50
CA GLY A 298 7.81 -16.35 15.87
C GLY A 298 8.79 -15.84 14.81
N VAL A 299 8.83 -16.52 13.65
CA VAL A 299 9.75 -16.24 12.54
C VAL A 299 9.58 -14.84 11.94
N TYR A 300 8.43 -14.20 12.10
CA TYR A 300 8.20 -12.85 11.57
C TYR A 300 9.08 -11.80 12.24
N LYS A 301 9.56 -12.05 13.47
CA LYS A 301 10.54 -11.19 14.15
C LYS A 301 11.85 -11.11 13.38
N ASP A 302 12.24 -12.21 12.73
CA ASP A 302 13.52 -12.33 12.02
C ASP A 302 13.48 -11.64 10.65
N TYR A 303 12.28 -11.34 10.14
CA TYR A 303 12.12 -10.55 8.92
C TYR A 303 12.40 -9.06 9.13
N VAL A 304 12.36 -8.54 10.36
CA VAL A 304 12.73 -7.13 10.64
C VAL A 304 14.24 -6.96 10.57
N ARG A 305 14.73 -6.53 9.41
CA ARG A 305 16.17 -6.51 9.09
C ARG A 305 16.72 -5.11 8.81
N TYR A 306 15.86 -4.16 8.43
CA TYR A 306 16.29 -2.86 7.95
C TYR A 306 15.57 -1.71 8.64
N MET A 307 16.33 -0.63 8.86
CA MET A 307 15.83 0.70 9.16
C MET A 307 16.25 1.63 8.01
N LEU A 308 15.30 2.35 7.44
CA LEU A 308 15.56 3.33 6.38
C LEU A 308 15.13 4.71 6.86
N VAL A 309 16.00 5.69 6.70
CA VAL A 309 15.63 7.10 6.86
C VAL A 309 15.55 7.72 5.48
N VAL A 310 14.36 8.19 5.12
CA VAL A 310 14.08 8.83 3.82
C VAL A 310 13.97 10.33 4.03
N GLY A 311 14.65 11.12 3.22
CA GLY A 311 14.65 12.58 3.36
C GLY A 311 15.20 13.31 2.14
N PRO A 312 15.23 14.65 2.10
CA PRO A 312 15.63 15.39 0.91
C PRO A 312 17.03 15.03 0.42
N ASP A 313 18.02 15.06 1.31
CA ASP A 313 19.38 14.52 1.15
C ASP A 313 20.05 14.44 2.53
N PHE A 314 21.25 13.87 2.63
CA PHE A 314 21.98 13.64 3.87
C PHE A 314 23.47 13.97 3.75
N PRO A 315 24.11 14.48 4.82
CA PRO A 315 25.55 14.66 4.85
C PRO A 315 26.27 13.31 4.90
N ARG A 316 27.40 13.15 4.20
CA ARG A 316 28.18 11.89 4.18
C ARG A 316 28.60 11.41 5.57
N GLU A 317 28.84 12.33 6.50
CA GLU A 317 29.23 12.01 7.88
C GLU A 317 28.19 11.18 8.64
N ILE A 318 26.91 11.19 8.18
CA ILE A 318 25.84 10.44 8.83
C ILE A 318 26.07 8.91 8.75
N GLU A 319 26.83 8.43 7.77
CA GLU A 319 27.07 7.01 7.52
C GLU A 319 27.80 6.33 8.67
N ARG A 320 28.58 7.08 9.47
CA ARG A 320 29.26 6.56 10.65
C ARG A 320 28.30 6.01 11.70
N TYR A 321 27.05 6.47 11.70
CA TYR A 321 26.04 6.06 12.67
C TYR A 321 25.39 4.72 12.32
N SER A 322 25.52 4.23 11.09
CA SER A 322 24.97 2.93 10.67
C SER A 322 25.54 1.78 11.50
N MET A 323 26.86 1.78 11.71
CA MET A 323 27.54 0.76 12.52
C MET A 323 27.09 0.81 13.98
N GLN A 324 27.01 2.01 14.56
CA GLN A 324 26.53 2.21 15.92
C GLN A 324 25.09 1.69 16.08
N PHE A 325 24.21 2.02 15.13
CA PHE A 325 22.83 1.56 15.14
C PHE A 325 22.72 0.02 15.05
N ARG A 326 23.49 -0.61 14.17
CA ARG A 326 23.53 -2.08 14.04
C ARG A 326 23.94 -2.77 15.33
N HIS A 327 24.94 -2.23 16.03
CA HIS A 327 25.34 -2.75 17.35
C HIS A 327 24.23 -2.57 18.39
N MET A 328 23.57 -1.41 18.43
CA MET A 328 22.51 -1.12 19.41
C MET A 328 21.24 -1.99 19.22
N THR A 329 20.98 -2.44 18.00
CA THR A 329 19.79 -3.22 17.62
C THR A 329 20.05 -4.73 17.50
N GLY A 330 21.29 -5.17 17.67
CA GLY A 330 21.66 -6.59 17.53
C GLY A 330 21.59 -7.10 16.09
N GLY A 331 21.80 -6.24 15.09
CA GLY A 331 21.94 -6.65 13.69
C GLY A 331 21.03 -5.97 12.66
N ILE A 332 20.13 -5.05 13.07
CA ILE A 332 19.33 -4.29 12.10
C ILE A 332 20.22 -3.25 11.40
N LYS A 333 20.23 -3.26 10.07
CA LYS A 333 21.05 -2.34 9.27
C LYS A 333 20.31 -1.02 9.04
N LEU A 334 21.03 0.10 9.15
CA LEU A 334 20.50 1.44 8.92
C LEU A 334 21.09 2.01 7.64
N SER A 335 20.24 2.40 6.69
CA SER A 335 20.64 3.13 5.49
C SER A 335 19.83 4.42 5.34
N PHE A 336 20.37 5.37 4.57
CA PHE A 336 19.75 6.66 4.33
C PHE A 336 19.42 6.78 2.85
N LEU A 337 18.17 7.09 2.51
CA LEU A 337 17.69 7.11 1.14
C LEU A 337 17.24 8.54 0.77
N PRO A 338 18.05 9.29 0.00
CA PRO A 338 17.66 10.59 -0.52
C PRO A 338 16.41 10.51 -1.39
N ALA A 339 15.54 11.51 -1.28
CA ALA A 339 14.31 11.61 -2.06
C ALA A 339 14.57 11.63 -3.58
N PRO A 340 15.58 12.35 -4.11
CA PRO A 340 15.94 12.28 -5.53
C PRO A 340 16.34 10.87 -5.95
N THR A 341 17.12 10.16 -5.14
CA THR A 341 17.57 8.79 -5.43
C THR A 341 16.41 7.79 -5.42
N LEU A 342 15.42 7.95 -4.53
CA LEU A 342 14.20 7.13 -4.57
C LEU A 342 13.38 7.40 -5.83
N VAL A 343 13.23 8.66 -6.25
CA VAL A 343 12.55 8.99 -7.52
C VAL A 343 13.28 8.35 -8.70
N TYR A 344 14.61 8.46 -8.73
CA TYR A 344 15.45 7.83 -9.76
C TYR A 344 15.24 6.31 -9.81
N LEU A 345 15.27 5.64 -8.65
CA LEU A 345 15.01 4.21 -8.51
C LEU A 345 13.62 3.83 -9.05
N VAL A 346 12.56 4.57 -8.67
CA VAL A 346 11.19 4.31 -9.13
C VAL A 346 11.05 4.46 -10.63
N LYS A 347 11.60 5.53 -11.22
CA LYS A 347 11.56 5.76 -12.68
C LYS A 347 12.20 4.59 -13.41
N ARG A 348 13.41 4.23 -13.00
CA ARG A 348 14.15 3.16 -13.65
C ARG A 348 13.51 1.79 -13.46
N TYR A 349 12.92 1.52 -12.29
CA TYR A 349 12.19 0.28 -12.04
C TYR A 349 10.96 0.15 -12.95
N ARG A 350 10.25 1.27 -13.18
CA ARG A 350 9.06 1.28 -14.05
C ARG A 350 9.40 1.11 -15.52
N GLU A 351 10.56 1.61 -15.94
CA GLU A 351 11.10 1.37 -17.29
C GLU A 351 11.65 -0.06 -17.43
N ASN A 352 12.34 -0.56 -16.40
CA ASN A 352 13.07 -1.83 -16.40
C ASN A 352 12.81 -2.59 -15.08
N PRO A 353 11.73 -3.37 -14.97
CA PRO A 353 11.44 -4.12 -13.74
C PRO A 353 12.49 -5.21 -13.49
N ILE A 354 12.72 -5.52 -12.21
CA ILE A 354 13.70 -6.54 -11.77
C ILE A 354 13.01 -7.84 -11.36
N LEU A 355 13.70 -8.97 -11.24
CA LEU A 355 13.07 -10.25 -10.89
C LEU A 355 12.50 -10.32 -9.46
N THR A 356 13.24 -9.81 -8.48
CA THR A 356 12.91 -9.98 -7.05
C THR A 356 13.34 -8.77 -6.22
N HIS A 357 12.57 -8.47 -5.17
CA HIS A 357 12.95 -7.52 -4.12
C HIS A 357 14.18 -7.96 -3.32
N GLY A 358 14.62 -9.21 -3.45
CA GLY A 358 15.90 -9.66 -2.90
C GLY A 358 17.09 -8.85 -3.45
N LEU A 359 16.99 -8.33 -4.67
CA LEU A 359 18.00 -7.43 -5.21
C LEU A 359 17.91 -6.02 -4.60
N LEU A 360 16.70 -5.51 -4.34
CA LEU A 360 16.50 -4.20 -3.69
C LEU A 360 17.02 -4.18 -2.25
N GLU A 361 17.13 -5.35 -1.62
CA GLU A 361 17.78 -5.54 -0.32
C GLU A 361 19.24 -5.01 -0.32
N MET A 362 19.93 -5.03 -1.46
CA MET A 362 21.29 -4.49 -1.59
C MET A 362 21.35 -2.99 -1.27
N LEU A 363 20.31 -2.23 -1.62
CA LEU A 363 20.23 -0.80 -1.32
C LEU A 363 19.98 -0.58 0.18
N PHE A 364 19.15 -1.42 0.81
CA PHE A 364 18.79 -1.28 2.23
C PHE A 364 19.86 -1.83 3.18
N SER A 365 20.67 -2.76 2.71
CA SER A 365 21.75 -3.38 3.47
C SER A 365 23.11 -2.69 3.33
N SER A 366 23.13 -1.57 2.59
CA SER A 366 24.33 -0.80 2.22
C SER A 366 25.00 -0.05 3.38
N GLU A 367 24.26 0.20 4.47
CA GLU A 367 24.71 0.92 5.66
C GLU A 367 25.29 2.32 5.41
N LYS A 368 24.80 3.00 4.37
CA LYS A 368 25.30 4.32 3.91
C LYS A 368 24.19 5.20 3.35
N VAL A 369 24.54 6.38 2.84
CA VAL A 369 23.61 7.17 2.00
C VAL A 369 23.59 6.53 0.62
N VAL A 370 22.43 6.03 0.22
CA VAL A 370 22.21 5.43 -1.10
C VAL A 370 22.29 6.53 -2.15
N ARG A 371 23.10 6.33 -3.18
CA ARG A 371 23.26 7.27 -4.29
C ARG A 371 22.80 6.66 -5.61
N GLU A 372 22.73 7.47 -6.66
CA GLU A 372 22.32 6.99 -7.99
C GLU A 372 23.27 5.90 -8.50
N GLU A 373 24.57 5.98 -8.20
CA GLU A 373 25.53 4.95 -8.61
C GLU A 373 25.30 3.60 -7.91
N ASP A 374 24.63 3.59 -6.75
CA ASP A 374 24.19 2.36 -6.09
C ASP A 374 23.00 1.74 -6.81
N VAL A 375 22.08 2.60 -7.27
CA VAL A 375 20.94 2.21 -8.09
C VAL A 375 21.42 1.66 -9.44
N ASP A 376 22.38 2.33 -10.08
CA ASP A 376 23.01 1.87 -11.33
C ASP A 376 23.55 0.45 -11.22
N ARG A 377 24.44 0.22 -10.23
CA ARG A 377 25.04 -1.09 -9.99
C ARG A 377 24.02 -2.17 -9.67
N PHE A 378 22.97 -1.80 -8.94
CA PHE A 378 21.86 -2.69 -8.65
C PHE A 378 21.11 -3.13 -9.93
N PHE A 379 20.84 -2.20 -10.85
CA PHE A 379 20.17 -2.54 -12.11
C PHE A 379 21.08 -3.32 -13.07
N GLU A 380 22.39 -3.07 -13.07
CA GLU A 380 23.34 -3.90 -13.82
C GLU A 380 23.32 -5.36 -13.32
N GLU A 381 23.31 -5.56 -12.01
CA GLU A 381 23.20 -6.90 -11.43
C GLU A 381 21.84 -7.55 -11.72
N ALA A 382 20.76 -6.77 -11.70
CA ALA A 382 19.43 -7.24 -12.07
C ALA A 382 19.37 -7.72 -13.53
N GLU A 383 19.95 -6.96 -14.45
CA GLU A 383 19.99 -7.33 -15.87
C GLU A 383 20.83 -8.60 -16.09
N ARG A 384 22.02 -8.70 -15.48
CA ARG A 384 22.86 -9.91 -15.57
C ARG A 384 22.13 -11.16 -15.10
N ARG A 385 21.29 -11.06 -14.06
CA ARG A 385 20.48 -12.20 -13.59
C ARG A 385 19.40 -12.58 -14.58
N ILE A 386 18.73 -11.60 -15.19
CA ILE A 386 17.75 -11.85 -16.24
C ILE A 386 18.43 -12.52 -17.44
N GLU A 387 19.55 -11.98 -17.91
CA GLU A 387 20.34 -12.55 -19.01
C GLU A 387 20.79 -13.98 -18.69
N SER A 388 21.29 -14.23 -17.48
CA SER A 388 21.68 -15.58 -17.05
C SER A 388 20.50 -16.56 -17.05
N LEU A 389 19.31 -16.12 -16.60
CA LEU A 389 18.12 -16.97 -16.63
C LEU A 389 17.68 -17.29 -18.07
N ILE A 390 17.73 -16.29 -18.95
CA ILE A 390 17.42 -16.45 -20.38
C ILE A 390 18.40 -17.42 -21.01
N GLU A 391 19.70 -17.28 -20.75
CA GLU A 391 20.73 -18.16 -21.32
C GLU A 391 20.57 -19.61 -20.87
N ILE A 392 20.26 -19.85 -19.59
CA ILE A 392 19.98 -21.20 -19.08
C ILE A 392 18.73 -21.78 -19.75
N ALA A 393 17.67 -20.98 -19.94
CA ALA A 393 16.45 -21.40 -20.61
C ALA A 393 16.70 -21.70 -22.10
N ARG A 394 17.50 -20.88 -22.80
CA ARG A 394 17.94 -21.10 -24.19
C ARG A 394 18.76 -22.38 -24.33
N GLN A 395 19.73 -22.58 -23.43
CA GLN A 395 20.55 -23.79 -23.44
C GLN A 395 19.68 -25.04 -23.22
N ARG A 396 18.71 -24.97 -22.29
CA ARG A 396 17.77 -26.07 -22.05
C ARG A 396 16.92 -26.37 -23.27
N LEU A 397 16.42 -25.33 -23.95
CA LEU A 397 15.69 -25.47 -25.21
C LEU A 397 16.55 -26.15 -26.27
N ARG A 398 17.78 -25.70 -26.47
CA ARG A 398 18.75 -26.27 -27.41
C ARG A 398 19.06 -27.74 -27.12
N ASP A 399 19.33 -28.09 -25.86
CA ASP A 399 19.65 -29.46 -25.46
C ASP A 399 18.49 -30.41 -25.74
N LYS A 400 17.26 -29.99 -25.40
CA LYS A 400 16.05 -30.76 -25.66
C LYS A 400 15.73 -30.84 -27.15
N PHE A 401 15.90 -29.75 -27.88
CA PHE A 401 15.67 -29.73 -29.32
C PHE A 401 16.62 -30.67 -30.06
N ARG A 402 17.90 -30.72 -29.69
CA ARG A 402 18.87 -31.70 -30.24
C ARG A 402 18.47 -33.14 -29.96
N GLU A 403 17.94 -33.42 -28.76
CA GLU A 403 17.39 -34.73 -28.43
C GLU A 403 16.26 -35.11 -29.41
N PHE A 404 15.37 -34.18 -29.75
CA PHE A 404 14.26 -34.41 -30.67
C PHE A 404 14.70 -34.54 -32.13
N ALA A 405 15.57 -33.64 -32.59
CA ALA A 405 16.10 -33.63 -33.95
C ALA A 405 16.86 -34.92 -34.27
N SER A 406 17.60 -35.47 -33.29
CA SER A 406 18.31 -36.75 -33.43
C SER A 406 17.38 -37.95 -33.70
N ARG A 407 16.11 -37.87 -33.26
CA ARG A 407 15.09 -38.91 -33.47
C ARG A 407 14.34 -38.76 -34.78
N THR A 408 14.55 -37.67 -35.52
CA THR A 408 13.81 -37.39 -36.73
C THR A 408 14.61 -37.81 -37.97
N ALA A 409 14.02 -38.68 -38.79
CA ALA A 409 14.62 -39.15 -40.05
C ALA A 409 14.21 -38.32 -41.27
N ASP A 410 13.20 -37.45 -41.11
CA ASP A 410 12.63 -36.62 -42.18
C ASP A 410 13.43 -35.32 -42.38
N ALA A 411 13.50 -34.86 -43.63
CA ALA A 411 14.24 -33.68 -44.06
C ALA A 411 13.37 -32.42 -44.24
N CYS A 412 12.15 -32.38 -43.72
CA CYS A 412 11.23 -31.25 -43.83
C CYS A 412 10.53 -30.97 -42.49
N PHE A 413 10.34 -32.00 -41.67
CA PHE A 413 9.68 -31.90 -40.37
C PHE A 413 10.61 -32.33 -39.25
N VAL A 414 10.54 -31.60 -38.13
CA VAL A 414 11.03 -32.08 -36.83
C VAL A 414 9.85 -32.72 -36.11
N LYS A 415 9.91 -34.02 -35.85
CA LYS A 415 8.81 -34.75 -35.20
C LYS A 415 8.96 -34.61 -33.69
N MET A 416 7.97 -33.98 -33.06
CA MET A 416 7.88 -33.83 -31.62
C MET A 416 6.54 -34.41 -31.16
N ASP A 417 6.58 -35.35 -30.21
CA ASP A 417 5.36 -35.82 -29.57
C ASP A 417 4.92 -34.86 -28.45
N GLU A 418 3.65 -34.96 -28.07
CA GLU A 418 3.05 -34.07 -27.06
C GLU A 418 3.76 -34.17 -25.71
N ILE A 419 4.23 -35.35 -25.33
CA ILE A 419 4.88 -35.60 -24.04
C ILE A 419 6.22 -34.86 -23.98
N LEU A 420 6.98 -34.88 -25.08
CA LEU A 420 8.24 -34.17 -25.21
C LEU A 420 8.04 -32.65 -25.20
N LEU A 421 7.02 -32.14 -25.88
CA LEU A 421 6.68 -30.71 -25.84
C LEU A 421 6.28 -30.27 -24.43
N GLN A 422 5.42 -31.03 -23.75
CA GLN A 422 5.04 -30.77 -22.37
C GLN A 422 6.26 -30.81 -21.44
N SER A 423 7.17 -31.78 -21.62
CA SER A 423 8.41 -31.86 -20.85
C SER A 423 9.33 -30.65 -21.06
N LEU A 424 9.46 -30.17 -22.30
CA LEU A 424 10.25 -28.97 -22.61
C LEU A 424 9.66 -27.73 -21.92
N ILE A 425 8.34 -27.52 -22.04
CA ILE A 425 7.66 -26.40 -21.40
C ILE A 425 7.84 -26.49 -19.88
N TYR A 426 7.69 -27.68 -19.29
CA TYR A 426 7.87 -27.88 -17.86
C TYR A 426 9.32 -27.62 -17.41
N ASP A 427 10.32 -28.07 -18.18
CA ASP A 427 11.73 -27.82 -17.91
C ASP A 427 12.06 -26.32 -17.93
N ILE A 428 11.53 -25.58 -18.91
CA ILE A 428 11.67 -24.12 -18.99
C ILE A 428 10.99 -23.46 -17.78
N LEU A 429 9.74 -23.81 -17.48
CA LEU A 429 9.03 -23.25 -16.33
C LEU A 429 9.72 -23.53 -15.00
N ASN A 430 10.41 -24.68 -14.88
CA ASN A 430 11.18 -25.03 -13.71
C ASN A 430 12.46 -24.18 -13.56
N ILE A 431 13.11 -23.81 -14.66
CA ILE A 431 14.24 -22.86 -14.65
C ILE A 431 13.79 -21.48 -14.18
N LEU A 432 12.58 -21.06 -14.53
CA LEU A 432 12.01 -19.77 -14.17
C LEU A 432 11.50 -19.70 -12.71
N GLN A 433 11.64 -20.77 -11.92
CA GLN A 433 11.32 -20.76 -10.50
C GLN A 433 12.47 -20.23 -9.64
N PRO A 434 12.16 -19.57 -8.50
CA PRO A 434 10.84 -19.12 -8.07
C PRO A 434 10.48 -17.73 -8.64
N ASP A 435 11.34 -17.16 -9.48
CA ASP A 435 11.36 -15.72 -9.77
C ASP A 435 10.17 -15.24 -10.64
N LEU A 436 9.83 -15.98 -11.70
CA LEU A 436 8.71 -15.66 -12.59
C LEU A 436 7.58 -16.69 -12.49
N VAL A 437 7.89 -17.89 -12.02
CA VAL A 437 6.96 -19.01 -11.91
C VAL A 437 6.97 -19.57 -10.51
N LYS A 438 5.79 -19.88 -9.97
CA LYS A 438 5.66 -20.73 -8.78
C LYS A 438 4.84 -21.95 -9.12
N MET A 439 5.46 -23.11 -9.02
CA MET A 439 4.78 -24.39 -9.23
C MET A 439 4.52 -25.06 -7.88
N GLY A 440 3.37 -25.72 -7.78
CA GLY A 440 2.99 -26.45 -6.59
C GLY A 440 1.98 -27.54 -6.93
N LYS A 441 1.76 -28.46 -5.99
CA LYS A 441 0.74 -29.49 -6.12
C LYS A 441 -0.39 -29.16 -5.17
N LYS A 442 -1.63 -29.05 -5.67
CA LYS A 442 -2.80 -28.89 -4.80
C LYS A 442 -2.90 -30.14 -3.92
N SER A 443 -2.82 -29.95 -2.61
CA SER A 443 -2.89 -31.05 -1.63
C SER A 443 -4.20 -31.84 -1.73
N THR A 444 -5.28 -31.20 -2.15
CA THR A 444 -6.62 -31.80 -2.24
C THR A 444 -6.84 -32.59 -3.53
N THR A 445 -6.33 -32.14 -4.67
CA THR A 445 -6.60 -32.76 -5.98
C THR A 445 -5.39 -33.47 -6.59
N GLY A 446 -4.18 -33.25 -6.06
CA GLY A 446 -2.94 -33.74 -6.64
C GLY A 446 -2.56 -33.09 -7.97
N VAL A 447 -3.32 -32.10 -8.45
CA VAL A 447 -3.05 -31.41 -9.71
C VAL A 447 -1.93 -30.40 -9.51
N THR A 448 -0.96 -30.37 -10.44
CA THR A 448 0.08 -29.35 -10.50
C THR A 448 -0.53 -28.02 -10.91
N THR A 449 -0.36 -26.99 -10.08
CA THR A 449 -0.74 -25.61 -10.36
C THR A 449 0.49 -24.79 -10.67
N ILE A 450 0.43 -24.04 -11.76
CA ILE A 450 1.47 -23.12 -12.21
C ILE A 450 0.94 -21.70 -12.03
N HIS A 451 1.65 -20.89 -11.25
CA HIS A 451 1.34 -19.47 -11.06
C HIS A 451 2.40 -18.65 -11.78
N LEU A 452 1.96 -17.78 -12.68
CA LEU A 452 2.83 -16.86 -13.42
C LEU A 452 2.78 -15.47 -12.78
N LYS A 453 3.94 -14.86 -12.58
CA LYS A 453 4.07 -13.52 -12.03
C LYS A 453 3.77 -12.48 -13.13
N HIS A 454 2.54 -11.98 -13.18
CA HIS A 454 2.08 -11.14 -14.30
C HIS A 454 2.62 -9.70 -14.25
N ASP A 455 2.94 -9.17 -13.08
CA ASP A 455 3.43 -7.78 -12.94
C ASP A 455 4.81 -7.56 -13.56
N TYR A 456 5.48 -8.64 -14.00
CA TYR A 456 6.79 -8.64 -14.62
C TYR A 456 6.69 -8.92 -16.12
N PHE A 457 5.60 -8.47 -16.77
CA PHE A 457 5.36 -8.73 -18.19
C PHE A 457 6.51 -8.28 -19.10
N LYS A 458 7.24 -7.21 -18.74
CA LYS A 458 8.45 -6.78 -19.47
C LYS A 458 9.61 -7.78 -19.37
N ILE A 459 9.73 -8.49 -18.25
CA ILE A 459 10.72 -9.57 -18.12
C ILE A 459 10.25 -10.79 -18.91
N TRP A 460 8.96 -11.10 -18.88
CA TRP A 460 8.37 -12.15 -19.72
C TRP A 460 8.61 -11.90 -21.20
N GLU A 461 8.44 -10.67 -21.68
CA GLU A 461 8.76 -10.25 -23.05
C GLU A 461 10.21 -10.62 -23.39
N LYS A 462 11.19 -10.17 -22.59
CA LYS A 462 12.62 -10.52 -22.80
C LYS A 462 12.87 -12.03 -22.81
N VAL A 463 12.27 -12.78 -21.88
CA VAL A 463 12.46 -14.24 -21.77
C VAL A 463 11.88 -14.96 -22.98
N LEU A 464 10.67 -14.59 -23.39
CA LEU A 464 10.00 -15.21 -24.53
C LEU A 464 10.72 -14.87 -25.84
N ASP A 465 11.14 -13.62 -26.03
CA ASP A 465 11.90 -13.20 -27.20
C ASP A 465 13.21 -13.98 -27.32
N GLY A 466 13.98 -14.10 -26.22
CA GLY A 466 15.22 -14.89 -26.21
C GLY A 466 15.01 -16.38 -26.53
N LEU A 467 13.88 -16.96 -26.09
CA LEU A 467 13.52 -18.34 -26.43
C LEU A 467 13.09 -18.48 -27.89
N ILE A 468 12.35 -17.51 -28.43
CA ILE A 468 11.92 -17.48 -29.83
C ILE A 468 13.14 -17.37 -30.75
N GLU A 469 14.06 -16.43 -30.46
CA GLU A 469 15.30 -16.28 -31.22
C GLU A 469 16.10 -17.57 -31.27
N GLU A 470 16.24 -18.25 -30.13
CA GLU A 470 16.94 -19.52 -30.05
C GLU A 470 16.24 -20.63 -30.84
N PHE A 471 14.91 -20.70 -30.75
CA PHE A 471 14.13 -21.69 -31.49
C PHE A 471 14.25 -21.49 -33.01
N VAL A 472 14.17 -20.24 -33.49
CA VAL A 472 14.34 -19.91 -34.91
C VAL A 472 15.74 -20.31 -35.40
N LYS A 473 16.78 -20.00 -34.61
CA LYS A 473 18.16 -20.39 -34.93
C LYS A 473 18.33 -21.91 -35.03
N LEU A 474 17.68 -22.68 -34.15
CA LEU A 474 17.71 -24.14 -34.19
C LEU A 474 17.03 -24.70 -35.44
N LEU A 475 15.93 -24.10 -35.88
CA LEU A 475 15.27 -24.48 -37.14
C LEU A 475 16.14 -24.18 -38.37
N GLU A 476 16.82 -23.03 -38.37
CA GLU A 476 17.78 -22.67 -39.41
C GLU A 476 18.96 -23.66 -39.47
N GLU A 477 19.59 -23.94 -38.32
CA GLU A 477 20.67 -24.93 -38.20
C GLU A 477 20.22 -26.32 -38.72
N GLU A 478 19.03 -26.81 -38.34
CA GLU A 478 18.52 -28.08 -38.85
C GLU A 478 18.21 -28.05 -40.35
N SER A 479 17.72 -26.92 -40.88
CA SER A 479 17.46 -26.77 -42.31
C SER A 479 18.75 -26.83 -43.14
N GLU A 480 19.88 -26.36 -42.61
CA GLU A 480 21.17 -26.38 -43.31
C GLU A 480 21.88 -27.75 -43.27
N VAL A 481 21.63 -28.55 -42.22
CA VAL A 481 22.27 -29.86 -42.01
C VAL A 481 21.54 -31.00 -42.76
N GLN A 482 20.41 -30.72 -43.41
CA GLN A 482 19.55 -31.72 -44.04
C GLN A 482 20.19 -32.44 -45.24
N GLN A 483 20.85 -33.57 -44.94
CA GLN A 483 21.21 -34.63 -45.90
C GLN A 483 20.21 -35.80 -45.91
N LYS A 484 19.13 -35.70 -45.13
CA LYS A 484 18.13 -36.76 -44.93
C LYS A 484 17.14 -36.84 -46.11
N ARG A 485 16.43 -37.96 -46.25
CA ARG A 485 15.36 -38.11 -47.24
C ARG A 485 14.03 -37.64 -46.64
N THR A 486 13.13 -37.13 -47.46
CA THR A 486 11.76 -36.83 -47.03
C THR A 486 10.98 -38.12 -46.83
N ASP A 487 10.01 -38.12 -45.93
CA ASP A 487 9.10 -39.24 -45.66
C ASP A 487 8.40 -39.68 -46.94
N LEU A 488 7.94 -38.72 -47.76
CA LEU A 488 7.35 -39.00 -49.06
C LEU A 488 8.32 -39.75 -49.98
N LYS A 489 9.61 -39.37 -50.00
CA LYS A 489 10.62 -40.05 -50.82
C LYS A 489 10.86 -41.48 -50.31
N GLU A 490 10.93 -41.69 -49.00
CA GLU A 490 11.05 -43.03 -48.41
C GLU A 490 9.81 -43.90 -48.67
N GLU A 491 8.60 -43.33 -48.57
CA GLU A 491 7.36 -44.01 -48.91
C GLU A 491 7.32 -44.41 -50.39
N LEU A 492 7.67 -43.48 -51.30
CA LEU A 492 7.73 -43.77 -52.73
C LEU A 492 8.76 -44.85 -53.06
N ILE A 493 9.96 -44.83 -52.43
CA ILE A 493 10.97 -45.89 -52.61
C ILE A 493 10.42 -47.25 -52.17
N LYS A 494 9.70 -47.30 -51.03
CA LYS A 494 9.06 -48.53 -50.55
C LYS A 494 7.96 -49.01 -51.49
N PHE A 495 7.08 -48.12 -51.95
CA PHE A 495 5.98 -48.48 -52.85
C PHE A 495 6.45 -48.91 -54.24
N LEU A 496 7.58 -48.39 -54.71
CA LEU A 496 8.15 -48.71 -56.01
C LEU A 496 9.13 -49.90 -55.99
N GLU A 497 9.30 -50.56 -54.83
CA GLU A 497 10.25 -51.68 -54.60
C GLU A 497 11.70 -51.39 -55.04
N LEU A 498 12.10 -50.12 -55.06
CA LEU A 498 13.44 -49.70 -55.46
C LEU A 498 14.42 -49.99 -54.30
N ARG A 499 14.96 -51.21 -54.23
CA ARG A 499 16.04 -51.57 -53.30
C ARG A 499 17.42 -51.28 -53.87
#